data_AF-A0A6P0U6M2-F1
#
_entry.id   AF-A0A6P0U6M2-F1
#
_cell.length_a   1.000
_cell.length_b   1.000
_cell.length_c   1.000
_cell.angle_alpha   90.00
_cell.angle_beta   90.00
_cell.angle_gamma   90.00
#
_symmetry.space_group_name_H-M   'P 1'
#
loop_
_entity.id
_entity.type
_entity.pdbx_description
1 polymer ?
#
loop_
_entity_poly.entity_id
_entity_poly.type
_entity_poly.pdbx_seq_one_letter_code
_entity_poly.pdbx_strand_id
1 'polypeptide(L)'
;MTITNQKSIKNRRILSGILTCTALALAYAPIPGLNQKIIVVSGTEFAEPLQQIETQFEQKYPQINLELKFQGSQDIINNYIDQKNDFNPTVLIPTNAALLDELNQRWQSQNNTQAFYQQPKAIAKTFLVGIAWPERGKILFPNGKFSWQQLEKAMEAGSWQKIGGKQQWGSFDFITTDPTRSNSGQITMNLWAQSKGSKNLNTPTVESLFSTVKRSVYLPPRSTDILLQEFIARGPNDADVATVYESIALYRWQQSGAAQNKPYQIYYLNPTVETVATAAVVRRDVNGGTANAAGKFVDFLTQPEQQKVFVQYGFRPTHGNIDLLSVTNSPWNQNIPGAQVNPQITTLPAPQPSVLGEIQKLWQRVQ
;
A
#
# COMPACT_ATOMS: atom_id res chain seq x y z
N MET A 1 -51.64 -11.52 -72.01
CA MET A 1 -50.99 -12.40 -71.03
C MET A 1 -49.78 -11.67 -70.49
N THR A 2 -49.85 -11.20 -69.25
CA THR A 2 -48.85 -10.31 -68.65
C THR A 2 -48.23 -11.04 -67.46
N ILE A 3 -47.03 -11.61 -67.66
CA ILE A 3 -46.27 -12.27 -66.58
C ILE A 3 -45.26 -11.26 -66.07
N THR A 4 -45.60 -10.56 -64.98
CA THR A 4 -44.72 -9.55 -64.37
C THR A 4 -44.14 -10.06 -63.05
N ASN A 5 -42.87 -10.48 -63.13
CA ASN A 5 -41.80 -10.05 -62.23
C ASN A 5 -41.95 -10.19 -60.69
N GLN A 6 -42.43 -11.33 -60.18
CA GLN A 6 -42.40 -11.62 -58.73
C GLN A 6 -41.00 -11.98 -58.19
N LYS A 7 -40.05 -12.40 -59.03
CA LYS A 7 -38.70 -12.82 -58.60
C LYS A 7 -37.80 -11.65 -58.16
N SER A 8 -37.95 -10.48 -58.78
CA SER A 8 -37.12 -9.28 -58.52
C SER A 8 -37.34 -8.68 -57.12
N ILE A 9 -38.59 -8.69 -56.64
CA ILE A 9 -38.97 -8.05 -55.37
C ILE A 9 -38.50 -8.86 -54.16
N LYS A 10 -38.51 -10.19 -54.26
CA LYS A 10 -38.07 -11.09 -53.18
C LYS A 10 -36.57 -10.98 -52.91
N ASN A 11 -35.77 -10.84 -53.96
CA ASN A 11 -34.31 -10.66 -53.84
C ASN A 11 -33.92 -9.31 -53.23
N ARG A 12 -34.63 -8.21 -53.54
CA ARG A 12 -34.38 -6.90 -52.93
C ARG A 12 -34.68 -6.85 -51.43
N ARG A 13 -35.73 -7.53 -50.96
CA ARG A 13 -36.08 -7.59 -49.53
C ARG A 13 -35.09 -8.44 -48.72
N ILE A 14 -34.58 -9.52 -49.29
CA ILE A 14 -33.54 -10.34 -48.65
C ILE A 14 -32.21 -9.57 -48.59
N LEU A 15 -31.81 -8.89 -49.66
CA LEU A 15 -30.59 -8.08 -49.68
C LEU A 15 -30.65 -6.91 -48.67
N SER A 16 -31.81 -6.24 -48.59
CA SER A 16 -32.02 -5.13 -47.66
C SER A 16 -32.10 -5.62 -46.20
N GLY A 17 -32.70 -6.78 -45.94
CA GLY A 17 -32.70 -7.41 -44.62
C GLY A 17 -31.29 -7.81 -44.16
N ILE A 18 -30.47 -8.37 -45.06
CA ILE A 18 -29.07 -8.71 -44.78
C ILE A 18 -28.28 -7.44 -44.46
N LEU A 19 -28.35 -6.40 -45.31
CA LEU A 19 -27.66 -5.12 -45.08
C LEU A 19 -28.05 -4.45 -43.76
N THR A 20 -29.33 -4.53 -43.38
CA THR A 20 -29.81 -3.95 -42.11
C THR A 20 -29.33 -4.77 -40.92
N CYS A 21 -29.29 -6.10 -41.04
CA CYS A 21 -28.74 -6.98 -40.01
C CYS A 21 -27.22 -6.85 -39.87
N THR A 22 -26.46 -6.67 -40.95
CA THR A 22 -25.02 -6.37 -40.85
C THR A 22 -24.75 -4.98 -40.32
N ALA A 23 -25.55 -3.97 -40.67
CA ALA A 23 -25.42 -2.62 -40.10
C ALA A 23 -25.74 -2.60 -38.61
N LEU A 24 -26.78 -3.33 -38.17
CA LEU A 24 -27.10 -3.51 -36.75
C LEU A 24 -26.03 -4.35 -36.03
N ALA A 25 -25.52 -5.41 -36.64
CA ALA A 25 -24.43 -6.20 -36.08
C ALA A 25 -23.12 -5.42 -36.00
N LEU A 26 -22.83 -4.50 -36.92
CA LEU A 26 -21.67 -3.59 -36.86
C LEU A 26 -21.88 -2.44 -35.86
N ALA A 27 -23.12 -1.98 -35.66
CA ALA A 27 -23.46 -0.97 -34.66
C ALA A 27 -23.42 -1.53 -33.22
N TYR A 28 -23.67 -2.83 -33.05
CA TYR A 28 -23.66 -3.52 -31.75
C TYR A 28 -22.48 -4.47 -31.55
N ALA A 29 -21.65 -4.71 -32.56
CA ALA A 29 -20.38 -5.42 -32.38
C ALA A 29 -19.48 -4.56 -31.49
N PRO A 30 -18.85 -5.12 -30.45
CA PRO A 30 -17.87 -4.40 -29.66
C PRO A 30 -16.75 -3.94 -30.59
N ILE A 31 -16.67 -2.63 -30.81
CA ILE A 31 -15.62 -2.03 -31.62
C ILE A 31 -14.30 -2.28 -30.89
N PRO A 32 -13.31 -2.95 -31.51
CA PRO A 32 -12.00 -3.14 -30.91
C PRO A 32 -11.40 -1.77 -30.53
N GLY A 33 -11.17 -1.54 -29.24
CA GLY A 33 -10.65 -0.28 -28.71
C GLY A 33 -11.66 0.64 -28.00
N LEU A 34 -12.93 0.26 -27.91
CA LEU A 34 -13.96 1.11 -27.27
C LEU A 34 -14.03 0.97 -25.74
N ASN A 35 -13.53 -0.14 -25.16
CA ASN A 35 -13.34 -0.29 -23.72
C ASN A 35 -11.90 -0.73 -23.43
N GLN A 36 -11.16 0.11 -22.72
CA GLN A 36 -9.78 -0.16 -22.32
C GLN A 36 -9.75 -0.65 -20.87
N LYS A 37 -9.26 -1.88 -20.66
CA LYS A 37 -9.08 -2.44 -19.33
C LYS A 37 -7.68 -2.10 -18.79
N ILE A 38 -7.60 -1.56 -17.59
CA ILE A 38 -6.36 -1.23 -16.89
C ILE A 38 -6.30 -2.05 -15.61
N ILE A 39 -5.25 -2.84 -15.44
CA ILE A 39 -5.04 -3.61 -14.21
C ILE A 39 -4.09 -2.81 -13.31
N VAL A 40 -4.61 -2.36 -12.17
CA VAL A 40 -3.86 -1.57 -11.17
C VAL A 40 -3.50 -2.49 -10.02
N VAL A 41 -2.21 -2.65 -9.76
CA VAL A 41 -1.70 -3.44 -8.63
C VAL A 41 -1.13 -2.49 -7.58
N SER A 42 -1.71 -2.50 -6.39
CA SER A 42 -1.38 -1.57 -5.32
C SER A 42 -1.11 -2.25 -3.97
N GLY A 43 -0.46 -1.53 -3.06
CA GLY A 43 -0.38 -1.91 -1.65
C GLY A 43 -1.77 -2.04 -1.03
N THR A 44 -1.95 -2.95 -0.06
CA THR A 44 -3.27 -3.17 0.57
C THR A 44 -3.78 -1.94 1.32
N GLU A 45 -2.90 -1.04 1.74
CA GLU A 45 -3.28 0.24 2.38
C GLU A 45 -4.10 1.14 1.45
N PHE A 46 -4.06 0.89 0.14
CA PHE A 46 -4.81 1.63 -0.87
C PHE A 46 -6.13 0.99 -1.28
N ALA A 47 -6.51 -0.15 -0.69
CA ALA A 47 -7.67 -0.92 -1.14
C ALA A 47 -8.96 -0.10 -1.18
N GLU A 48 -9.34 0.43 -0.03
CA GLU A 48 -10.56 1.20 0.13
C GLU A 48 -10.53 2.57 -0.58
N PRO A 49 -9.47 3.39 -0.49
CA PRO A 49 -9.44 4.66 -1.24
C PRO A 49 -9.43 4.45 -2.76
N LEU A 50 -8.77 3.43 -3.28
CA LEU A 50 -8.77 3.19 -4.73
C LEU A 50 -10.10 2.66 -5.23
N GLN A 51 -10.86 1.87 -4.46
CA GLN A 51 -12.22 1.47 -4.83
C GLN A 51 -13.16 2.68 -4.92
N GLN A 52 -13.05 3.64 -3.99
CA GLN A 52 -13.82 4.88 -4.07
C GLN A 52 -13.40 5.72 -5.30
N ILE A 53 -12.10 5.84 -5.56
CA ILE A 53 -11.58 6.61 -6.70
C ILE A 53 -11.92 5.94 -8.03
N GLU A 54 -11.92 4.61 -8.10
CA GLU A 54 -12.32 3.83 -9.27
C GLU A 54 -13.72 4.20 -9.72
N THR A 55 -14.68 4.23 -8.79
CA THR A 55 -16.06 4.66 -9.09
C THR A 55 -16.10 6.06 -9.70
N GLN A 56 -15.33 7.01 -9.16
CA GLN A 56 -15.26 8.38 -9.67
C GLN A 56 -14.57 8.46 -11.04
N PHE A 57 -13.54 7.64 -11.24
CA PHE A 57 -12.74 7.61 -12.46
C PHE A 57 -13.55 7.03 -13.62
N GLU A 58 -14.22 5.89 -13.42
CA GLU A 58 -15.04 5.25 -14.46
C GLU A 58 -16.26 6.10 -14.83
N GLN A 59 -16.82 6.88 -13.89
CA GLN A 59 -17.84 7.89 -14.23
C GLN A 59 -17.32 8.98 -15.15
N LYS A 60 -16.07 9.43 -14.94
CA LYS A 60 -15.43 10.48 -15.75
C LYS A 60 -14.91 9.96 -17.10
N TYR A 61 -14.49 8.69 -17.13
CA TYR A 61 -13.93 8.01 -18.29
C TYR A 61 -14.64 6.66 -18.52
N PRO A 62 -15.90 6.67 -18.98
CA PRO A 62 -16.74 5.47 -19.09
C PRO A 62 -16.20 4.39 -20.05
N GLN A 63 -15.25 4.75 -20.90
CA GLN A 63 -14.55 3.85 -21.82
C GLN A 63 -13.32 3.16 -21.20
N ILE A 64 -12.97 3.49 -19.97
CA ILE A 64 -11.81 2.93 -19.27
C ILE A 64 -12.32 2.17 -18.06
N ASN A 65 -12.10 0.86 -18.04
CA ASN A 65 -12.44 0.01 -16.91
C ASN A 65 -11.18 -0.28 -16.08
N LEU A 66 -11.29 -0.13 -14.77
CA LEU A 66 -10.23 -0.50 -13.85
C LEU A 66 -10.47 -1.91 -13.30
N GLU A 67 -9.39 -2.63 -13.08
CA GLU A 67 -9.38 -3.82 -12.24
C GLU A 67 -8.31 -3.63 -11.17
N LEU A 68 -8.74 -3.52 -9.92
CA LEU A 68 -7.85 -3.33 -8.77
C LEU A 68 -7.39 -4.67 -8.20
N LYS A 69 -6.08 -4.80 -7.97
CA LYS A 69 -5.43 -5.95 -7.30
C LYS A 69 -4.57 -5.43 -6.15
N PHE A 70 -4.60 -6.13 -5.02
CA PHE A 70 -3.88 -5.70 -3.82
C PHE A 70 -2.89 -6.75 -3.34
N GLN A 71 -1.66 -6.34 -3.08
CA GLN A 71 -0.55 -7.20 -2.66
C GLN A 71 0.31 -6.50 -1.60
N GLY A 72 1.21 -7.22 -0.94
CA GLY A 72 2.28 -6.59 -0.16
C GLY A 72 3.22 -5.82 -1.09
N SER A 73 3.73 -4.67 -0.68
CA SER A 73 4.46 -3.79 -1.60
C SER A 73 5.74 -4.38 -2.18
N GLN A 74 6.43 -5.28 -1.45
CA GLN A 74 7.54 -6.04 -2.03
C GLN A 74 7.04 -7.19 -2.92
N ASP A 75 5.92 -7.82 -2.56
CA ASP A 75 5.27 -8.84 -3.41
C ASP A 75 4.92 -8.26 -4.79
N ILE A 76 4.47 -6.99 -4.89
CA ILE A 76 4.22 -6.32 -6.18
C ILE A 76 5.46 -6.40 -7.08
N ILE A 77 6.64 -6.09 -6.52
CA ILE A 77 7.90 -6.09 -7.26
C ILE A 77 8.32 -7.52 -7.62
N ASN A 78 8.32 -8.41 -6.62
CA ASN A 78 8.73 -9.79 -6.81
C ASN A 78 7.83 -10.53 -7.80
N ASN A 79 6.52 -10.40 -7.67
CA ASN A 79 5.57 -11.07 -8.56
C ASN A 79 5.59 -10.48 -9.97
N TYR A 80 5.85 -9.18 -10.11
CA TYR A 80 6.06 -8.59 -11.43
C TYR A 80 7.31 -9.14 -12.09
N ILE A 81 8.48 -9.07 -11.43
CA ILE A 81 9.76 -9.56 -12.00
C ILE A 81 9.72 -11.06 -12.27
N ASP A 82 9.28 -11.86 -11.29
CA ASP A 82 9.30 -13.32 -11.34
C ASP A 82 8.11 -13.91 -12.12
N GLN A 83 7.21 -13.07 -12.68
CA GLN A 83 6.03 -13.49 -13.44
C GLN A 83 5.10 -14.44 -12.66
N LYS A 84 4.86 -14.14 -11.37
CA LYS A 84 4.02 -14.96 -10.48
C LYS A 84 2.54 -14.56 -10.46
N ASN A 85 2.17 -13.49 -11.16
CA ASN A 85 0.76 -13.09 -11.30
C ASN A 85 0.09 -13.92 -12.39
N ASP A 86 -1.18 -14.26 -12.19
CA ASP A 86 -2.09 -14.85 -13.18
C ASP A 86 -2.75 -13.78 -14.09
N PHE A 87 -2.29 -12.54 -14.00
CA PHE A 87 -2.74 -11.38 -14.76
C PHE A 87 -1.55 -10.49 -15.15
N ASN A 88 -1.75 -9.59 -16.12
CA ASN A 88 -0.74 -8.65 -16.61
C ASN A 88 -0.96 -7.24 -16.04
N PRO A 89 -0.13 -6.76 -15.10
CA PRO A 89 -0.27 -5.43 -14.54
C PRO A 89 -0.12 -4.34 -15.61
N THR A 90 -0.89 -3.26 -15.48
CA THR A 90 -0.74 -2.04 -16.28
C THR A 90 -0.16 -0.89 -15.45
N VAL A 91 -0.59 -0.77 -14.20
CA VAL A 91 -0.10 0.23 -13.25
C VAL A 91 0.36 -0.48 -11.99
N LEU A 92 1.54 -0.10 -11.49
CA LEU A 92 2.06 -0.55 -10.19
C LEU A 92 2.08 0.63 -9.22
N ILE A 93 1.58 0.42 -8.01
CA ILE A 93 1.52 1.43 -6.94
C ILE A 93 2.04 0.80 -5.63
N PRO A 94 3.35 0.59 -5.48
CA PRO A 94 3.91 0.23 -4.18
C PRO A 94 3.83 1.41 -3.20
N THR A 95 3.92 1.12 -1.90
CA THR A 95 3.90 2.15 -0.84
C THR A 95 5.14 3.07 -0.84
N ASN A 96 6.15 2.80 -1.69
CA ASN A 96 7.40 3.56 -1.71
C ASN A 96 8.04 3.57 -3.12
N ALA A 97 8.49 4.74 -3.57
CA ALA A 97 9.22 4.93 -4.83
C ALA A 97 10.49 4.06 -4.95
N ALA A 98 11.21 3.82 -3.85
CA ALA A 98 12.45 3.02 -3.87
C ALA A 98 12.23 1.58 -4.36
N LEU A 99 11.02 1.04 -4.22
CA LEU A 99 10.65 -0.28 -4.74
C LEU A 99 10.51 -0.29 -6.27
N LEU A 100 10.09 0.83 -6.87
CA LEU A 100 10.06 0.97 -8.32
C LEU A 100 11.47 1.16 -8.89
N ASP A 101 12.37 1.80 -8.14
CA ASP A 101 13.78 1.88 -8.50
C ASP A 101 14.43 0.49 -8.49
N GLU A 102 14.16 -0.31 -7.45
CA GLU A 102 14.58 -1.73 -7.39
C GLU A 102 14.06 -2.51 -8.61
N LEU A 103 12.76 -2.38 -8.92
CA LEU A 103 12.14 -3.04 -10.06
C LEU A 103 12.85 -2.64 -11.36
N ASN A 104 13.04 -1.34 -11.60
CA ASN A 104 13.65 -0.87 -12.83
C ASN A 104 15.12 -1.32 -12.95
N GLN A 105 15.87 -1.34 -11.85
CA GLN A 105 17.24 -1.88 -11.82
C GLN A 105 17.25 -3.37 -12.20
N ARG A 106 16.44 -4.19 -11.53
CA ARG A 106 16.32 -5.64 -11.82
C ARG A 106 15.87 -5.88 -13.26
N TRP A 107 14.89 -5.10 -13.74
CA TRP A 107 14.35 -5.21 -15.09
C TRP A 107 15.39 -4.87 -16.16
N GLN A 108 16.15 -3.79 -15.98
CA GLN A 108 17.24 -3.40 -16.88
C GLN A 108 18.34 -4.46 -16.93
N SER A 109 18.72 -5.03 -15.78
CA SER A 109 19.71 -6.11 -15.74
C SER A 109 19.25 -7.38 -16.47
N GLN A 110 17.95 -7.69 -16.46
CA GLN A 110 17.40 -8.90 -17.09
C GLN A 110 17.04 -8.71 -18.57
N ASN A 111 16.58 -7.52 -18.97
CA ASN A 111 15.93 -7.30 -20.27
C ASN A 111 16.58 -6.18 -21.12
N ASN A 112 17.60 -5.48 -20.59
CA ASN A 112 18.27 -4.35 -21.25
C ASN A 112 17.31 -3.25 -21.76
N THR A 113 16.19 -3.05 -21.07
CA THR A 113 15.14 -2.07 -21.42
C THR A 113 14.63 -1.38 -20.16
N GLN A 114 13.94 -0.24 -20.30
CA GLN A 114 13.28 0.42 -19.17
C GLN A 114 12.01 -0.35 -18.77
N ALA A 115 11.68 -0.35 -17.47
CA ALA A 115 10.45 -1.00 -16.99
C ALA A 115 9.18 -0.18 -17.23
N PHE A 116 9.30 1.16 -17.30
CA PHE A 116 8.17 2.09 -17.27
C PHE A 116 8.09 2.98 -18.52
N TYR A 117 6.88 3.36 -18.92
CA TYR A 117 6.65 4.25 -20.06
C TYR A 117 7.10 5.69 -19.78
N GLN A 118 6.91 6.15 -18.55
CA GLN A 118 7.21 7.50 -18.08
C GLN A 118 7.81 7.43 -16.67
N GLN A 119 8.31 8.56 -16.18
CA GLN A 119 8.75 8.67 -14.80
C GLN A 119 7.57 8.38 -13.85
N PRO A 120 7.75 7.50 -12.85
CA PRO A 120 6.71 7.24 -11.86
C PRO A 120 6.27 8.52 -11.13
N LYS A 121 4.98 8.61 -10.79
CA LYS A 121 4.35 9.80 -10.22
C LYS A 121 3.93 9.58 -8.77
N ALA A 122 4.34 10.46 -7.86
CA ALA A 122 3.92 10.42 -6.46
C ALA A 122 2.40 10.65 -6.34
N ILE A 123 1.71 9.83 -5.55
CA ILE A 123 0.25 9.91 -5.38
C ILE A 123 -0.20 10.16 -3.94
N ALA A 124 0.55 9.72 -2.93
CA ALA A 124 0.17 9.87 -1.53
C ALA A 124 1.39 9.69 -0.63
N LYS A 125 1.33 10.22 0.59
CA LYS A 125 2.39 10.12 1.59
C LYS A 125 1.87 9.54 2.90
N THR A 126 2.74 8.87 3.65
CA THR A 126 2.43 8.41 5.01
C THR A 126 3.72 8.16 5.79
N PHE A 127 3.70 8.38 7.11
CA PHE A 127 4.81 8.07 8.00
C PHE A 127 4.73 6.63 8.52
N LEU A 128 5.88 6.04 8.86
CA LEU A 128 5.87 4.90 9.78
C LEU A 128 5.66 5.41 11.22
N VAL A 129 4.72 4.79 11.93
CA VAL A 129 4.37 5.10 13.33
C VAL A 129 4.34 3.81 14.16
N GLY A 130 4.46 3.96 15.47
CA GLY A 130 4.15 2.91 16.43
C GLY A 130 2.71 3.04 16.90
N ILE A 131 2.06 1.92 17.17
CA ILE A 131 0.79 1.88 17.89
C ILE A 131 0.93 0.98 19.11
N ALA A 132 0.25 1.32 20.20
CA ALA A 132 0.17 0.48 21.38
C ALA A 132 -1.18 0.67 22.08
N TRP A 133 -1.66 -0.35 22.77
CA TRP A 133 -2.81 -0.17 23.66
C TRP A 133 -2.47 0.83 24.78
N PRO A 134 -3.38 1.72 25.18
CA PRO A 134 -3.03 2.85 26.04
C PRO A 134 -2.37 2.46 27.38
N GLU A 135 -2.78 1.35 28.00
CA GLU A 135 -2.19 0.88 29.26
C GLU A 135 -0.77 0.33 29.06
N ARG A 136 -0.47 -0.23 27.89
CA ARG A 136 0.85 -0.74 27.51
C ARG A 136 1.79 0.40 27.13
N GLY A 137 1.29 1.32 26.31
CA GLY A 137 2.02 2.50 25.86
C GLY A 137 2.48 3.38 27.01
N LYS A 138 1.70 3.50 28.10
CA LYS A 138 2.12 4.25 29.31
C LYS A 138 3.36 3.68 30.00
N ILE A 139 3.56 2.37 29.91
CA ILE A 139 4.72 1.71 30.53
C ILE A 139 5.94 1.80 29.61
N LEU A 140 5.76 1.53 28.33
CA LEU A 140 6.85 1.55 27.35
C LEU A 140 7.32 2.97 27.02
N PHE A 141 6.37 3.90 26.94
CA PHE A 141 6.57 5.26 26.46
C PHE A 141 6.01 6.28 27.49
N PRO A 142 6.54 6.31 28.73
CA PRO A 142 5.98 7.11 29.82
C PRO A 142 6.02 8.62 29.56
N ASN A 143 6.90 9.07 28.67
CA ASN A 143 7.00 10.47 28.21
C ASN A 143 6.20 10.74 26.92
N GLY A 144 5.37 9.80 26.46
CA GLY A 144 4.62 9.89 25.22
C GLY A 144 5.46 9.76 23.94
N LYS A 145 6.72 9.35 24.03
CA LYS A 145 7.62 9.21 22.87
C LYS A 145 7.99 7.74 22.63
N PHE A 146 7.88 7.32 21.38
CA PHE A 146 8.30 5.98 20.97
C PHE A 146 9.80 5.75 21.26
N SER A 147 10.17 4.54 21.69
CA SER A 147 11.56 4.18 21.97
C SER A 147 11.85 2.74 21.55
N TRP A 148 12.73 2.58 20.55
CA TRP A 148 13.25 1.28 20.14
C TRP A 148 13.93 0.53 21.28
N GLN A 149 14.65 1.26 22.15
CA GLN A 149 15.34 0.66 23.29
C GLN A 149 14.37 0.09 24.32
N GLN A 150 13.25 0.78 24.61
CA GLN A 150 12.25 0.26 25.54
C GLN A 150 11.51 -0.94 24.95
N LEU A 151 11.24 -0.90 23.63
CA LEU A 151 10.65 -2.02 22.92
C LEU A 151 11.56 -3.26 22.96
N GLU A 152 12.86 -3.09 22.70
CA GLU A 152 13.85 -4.17 22.76
C GLU A 152 13.93 -4.78 24.16
N LYS A 153 14.01 -3.95 25.21
CA LYS A 153 13.99 -4.41 26.60
C LYS A 153 12.73 -5.21 26.95
N ALA A 154 11.57 -4.78 26.44
CA ALA A 154 10.31 -5.47 26.66
C ALA A 154 10.29 -6.85 25.98
N MET A 155 10.81 -6.94 24.75
CA MET A 155 10.95 -8.21 24.02
C MET A 155 11.93 -9.16 24.71
N GLU A 156 13.08 -8.66 25.16
CA GLU A 156 14.07 -9.47 25.91
C GLU A 156 13.52 -9.97 27.25
N ALA A 157 12.73 -9.15 27.94
CA ALA A 157 12.08 -9.55 29.18
C ALA A 157 10.99 -10.62 28.94
N GLY A 158 10.28 -10.51 27.81
CA GLY A 158 9.27 -11.47 27.33
C GLY A 158 7.98 -11.51 28.16
N SER A 159 7.81 -10.65 29.16
CA SER A 159 6.58 -10.60 29.96
C SER A 159 6.38 -9.23 30.61
N TRP A 160 5.12 -8.82 30.73
CA TRP A 160 4.76 -7.52 31.29
C TRP A 160 5.21 -7.32 32.73
N GLN A 161 5.14 -8.36 33.57
CA GLN A 161 5.52 -8.27 34.99
C GLN A 161 6.97 -7.80 35.17
N LYS A 162 7.89 -8.26 34.31
CA LYS A 162 9.32 -7.94 34.40
C LYS A 162 9.65 -6.49 34.00
N ILE A 163 8.74 -5.82 33.31
CA ILE A 163 8.91 -4.43 32.86
C ILE A 163 7.94 -3.45 33.56
N GLY A 164 7.39 -3.86 34.71
CA GLY A 164 6.52 -3.00 35.53
C GLY A 164 5.04 -3.00 35.13
N GLY A 165 4.63 -3.89 34.22
CA GLY A 165 3.23 -4.15 33.87
C GLY A 165 2.53 -5.10 34.82
N LYS A 166 1.22 -5.28 34.61
CA LYS A 166 0.41 -6.18 35.43
C LYS A 166 0.72 -7.63 35.07
N GLN A 167 0.80 -8.50 36.08
CA GLN A 167 1.10 -9.92 35.86
C GLN A 167 0.04 -10.61 34.97
N GLN A 168 -1.24 -10.25 35.10
CA GLN A 168 -2.30 -10.84 34.28
C GLN A 168 -2.23 -10.49 32.79
N TRP A 169 -1.35 -9.57 32.39
CA TRP A 169 -1.15 -9.25 30.97
C TRP A 169 -0.26 -10.27 30.26
N GLY A 170 0.44 -11.14 30.99
CA GLY A 170 1.17 -12.26 30.39
C GLY A 170 2.42 -11.85 29.62
N SER A 171 2.58 -12.47 28.45
CA SER A 171 3.71 -12.23 27.53
C SER A 171 3.72 -10.81 27.00
N PHE A 172 4.89 -10.36 26.57
CA PHE A 172 5.02 -9.13 25.81
C PHE A 172 5.07 -9.47 24.32
N ASP A 173 4.15 -8.91 23.53
CA ASP A 173 4.01 -9.26 22.12
C ASP A 173 4.13 -8.03 21.20
N PHE A 174 5.31 -7.90 20.57
CA PHE A 174 5.52 -6.96 19.47
C PHE A 174 5.24 -7.63 18.13
N ILE A 175 4.51 -6.96 17.25
CA ILE A 175 4.23 -7.47 15.91
C ILE A 175 4.65 -6.46 14.83
N THR A 176 5.12 -6.98 13.71
CA THR A 176 5.43 -6.19 12.52
C THR A 176 5.20 -7.03 11.27
N THR A 177 5.26 -6.42 10.08
CA THR A 177 5.07 -7.14 8.82
C THR A 177 6.35 -7.87 8.40
N ASP A 178 6.19 -8.84 7.51
CA ASP A 178 7.32 -9.60 6.97
C ASP A 178 8.18 -8.68 6.10
N PRO A 179 9.45 -8.39 6.46
CA PRO A 179 10.30 -7.49 5.69
C PRO A 179 10.70 -8.06 4.32
N THR A 180 10.43 -9.34 4.04
CA THR A 180 10.58 -9.92 2.70
C THR A 180 9.40 -9.65 1.78
N ARG A 181 8.28 -9.16 2.32
CA ARG A 181 7.00 -8.98 1.60
C ARG A 181 6.42 -7.57 1.71
N SER A 182 6.75 -6.85 2.78
CA SER A 182 6.18 -5.55 3.13
C SER A 182 7.25 -4.48 3.33
N ASN A 183 6.98 -3.28 2.83
CA ASN A 183 7.85 -2.13 3.00
C ASN A 183 7.87 -1.61 4.45
N SER A 184 6.78 -1.71 5.21
CA SER A 184 6.74 -1.27 6.62
C SER A 184 7.67 -2.12 7.50
N GLY A 185 7.77 -3.43 7.24
CA GLY A 185 8.70 -4.33 7.91
C GLY A 185 10.14 -3.97 7.57
N GLN A 186 10.44 -3.66 6.30
CA GLN A 186 11.76 -3.20 5.88
C GLN A 186 12.16 -1.89 6.59
N ILE A 187 11.27 -0.90 6.62
CA ILE A 187 11.52 0.37 7.29
C ILE A 187 11.69 0.18 8.80
N THR A 188 10.88 -0.67 9.42
CA THR A 188 10.99 -1.03 10.85
C THR A 188 12.38 -1.55 11.16
N MET A 189 12.85 -2.56 10.42
CA MET A 189 14.17 -3.15 10.64
C MET A 189 15.31 -2.15 10.37
N ASN A 190 15.18 -1.31 9.35
CA ASN A 190 16.18 -0.29 9.04
C ASN A 190 16.29 0.79 10.12
N LEU A 191 15.15 1.33 10.57
CA LEU A 191 15.13 2.36 11.62
C LEU A 191 15.65 1.81 12.94
N TRP A 192 15.30 0.56 13.27
CA TRP A 192 15.78 -0.09 14.48
C TRP A 192 17.29 -0.34 14.42
N ALA A 193 17.81 -0.86 13.30
CA ALA A 193 19.26 -1.03 13.12
C ALA A 193 20.02 0.31 13.24
N GLN A 194 19.50 1.38 12.65
CA GLN A 194 20.09 2.72 12.79
C GLN A 194 20.03 3.25 14.22
N SER A 195 18.98 2.92 14.98
CA SER A 195 18.89 3.27 16.40
C SER A 195 19.96 2.58 17.26
N LYS A 196 20.50 1.43 16.80
CA LYS A 196 21.67 0.75 17.37
C LYS A 196 23.01 1.36 16.91
N GLY A 197 22.99 2.47 16.17
CA GLY A 197 24.17 3.18 15.67
C GLY A 197 24.80 2.57 14.42
N SER A 198 24.15 1.61 13.75
CA SER A 198 24.71 0.96 12.57
C SER A 198 23.92 1.23 11.29
N LYS A 199 24.59 1.81 10.30
CA LYS A 199 24.13 1.83 8.90
C LYS A 199 24.54 0.54 8.15
N ASN A 200 25.48 -0.21 8.71
CA ASN A 200 25.90 -1.51 8.18
C ASN A 200 25.02 -2.61 8.79
N LEU A 201 24.24 -3.29 7.95
CA LEU A 201 23.36 -4.38 8.40
C LEU A 201 24.12 -5.67 8.72
N ASN A 202 25.37 -5.81 8.26
CA ASN A 202 26.21 -6.98 8.49
C ASN A 202 27.10 -6.81 9.73
N THR A 203 26.49 -6.53 10.88
CA THR A 203 27.19 -6.46 12.17
C THR A 203 26.53 -7.40 13.17
N PRO A 204 27.28 -8.04 14.10
CA PRO A 204 26.70 -8.95 15.08
C PRO A 204 25.55 -8.34 15.88
N THR A 205 25.63 -7.03 16.18
CA THR A 205 24.56 -6.29 16.87
C THR A 205 23.26 -6.25 16.06
N VAL A 206 23.35 -6.01 14.75
CA VAL A 206 22.16 -5.95 13.88
C VAL A 206 21.64 -7.36 13.59
N GLU A 207 22.51 -8.35 13.42
CA GLU A 207 22.10 -9.75 13.27
C GLU A 207 21.35 -10.27 14.50
N SER A 208 21.83 -9.93 15.70
CA SER A 208 21.16 -10.25 16.96
C SER A 208 19.79 -9.59 17.05
N LEU A 209 19.69 -8.30 16.71
CA LEU A 209 18.42 -7.58 16.64
C LEU A 209 17.42 -8.27 15.70
N PHE A 210 17.83 -8.59 14.47
CA PHE A 210 16.98 -9.28 13.51
C PHE A 210 16.53 -10.64 14.02
N SER A 211 17.42 -11.39 14.68
CA SER A 211 17.09 -12.68 15.30
C SER A 211 16.07 -12.52 16.42
N THR A 212 16.24 -11.53 17.30
CA THR A 212 15.30 -11.22 18.38
C THR A 212 13.92 -10.87 17.85
N VAL A 213 13.83 -10.03 16.82
CA VAL A 213 12.55 -9.68 16.20
C VAL A 213 11.94 -10.89 15.51
N LYS A 214 12.69 -11.64 14.71
CA LYS A 214 12.18 -12.81 14.00
C LYS A 214 11.63 -13.89 14.93
N ARG A 215 12.29 -14.15 16.07
CA ARG A 215 11.81 -15.10 17.08
C ARG A 215 10.55 -14.64 17.80
N SER A 216 10.32 -13.33 17.86
CA SER A 216 9.17 -12.75 18.57
C SER A 216 7.93 -12.58 17.69
N VAL A 217 8.07 -12.64 16.36
CA VAL A 217 6.96 -12.42 15.42
C VAL A 217 6.62 -13.72 14.71
N TYR A 218 5.56 -14.38 15.15
CA TYR A 218 5.05 -15.61 14.52
C TYR A 218 4.30 -15.30 13.22
N LEU A 219 4.76 -15.88 12.10
CA LEU A 219 4.15 -15.74 10.76
C LEU A 219 3.76 -14.30 10.43
N PRO A 220 4.73 -13.37 10.34
CA PRO A 220 4.45 -11.95 10.14
C PRO A 220 3.58 -11.72 8.89
N PRO A 221 2.54 -10.87 8.99
CA PRO A 221 1.67 -10.55 7.87
C PRO A 221 2.41 -9.94 6.68
N ARG A 222 1.91 -10.22 5.48
CA ARG A 222 2.51 -9.75 4.22
C ARG A 222 2.31 -8.28 3.90
N SER A 223 1.41 -7.59 4.61
CA SER A 223 1.13 -6.18 4.40
C SER A 223 0.63 -5.52 5.69
N THR A 224 0.77 -4.20 5.75
CA THR A 224 0.57 -3.44 7.00
C THR A 224 -0.90 -3.35 7.38
N ASP A 225 -1.78 -3.32 6.38
CA ASP A 225 -3.22 -3.30 6.63
C ASP A 225 -3.71 -4.62 7.22
N ILE A 226 -3.20 -5.76 6.73
CA ILE A 226 -3.49 -7.07 7.32
C ILE A 226 -2.96 -7.13 8.75
N LEU A 227 -1.73 -6.68 8.99
CA LEU A 227 -1.14 -6.59 10.33
C LEU A 227 -2.02 -5.77 11.28
N LEU A 228 -2.52 -4.61 10.86
CA LEU A 228 -3.33 -3.75 11.71
C LEU A 228 -4.70 -4.36 12.01
N GLN A 229 -5.33 -5.00 11.02
CA GLN A 229 -6.58 -5.72 11.25
C GLN A 229 -6.39 -6.88 12.23
N GLU A 230 -5.30 -7.63 12.11
CA GLU A 230 -4.94 -8.68 13.07
C GLU A 230 -4.66 -8.11 14.47
N PHE A 231 -3.90 -7.01 14.58
CA PHE A 231 -3.65 -6.31 15.85
C PHE A 231 -4.97 -5.95 16.55
N ILE A 232 -5.92 -5.37 15.80
CA ILE A 232 -7.22 -4.98 16.32
C ILE A 232 -8.05 -6.20 16.74
N ALA A 233 -8.07 -7.26 15.94
CA ALA A 233 -8.84 -8.47 16.21
C ALA A 233 -8.32 -9.22 17.45
N ARG A 234 -7.00 -9.34 17.57
CA ARG A 234 -6.28 -9.98 18.68
C ARG A 234 -6.44 -9.20 20.00
N GLY A 235 -6.44 -7.87 19.92
CA GLY A 235 -6.62 -7.05 21.11
C GLY A 235 -5.44 -7.10 22.08
N PRO A 236 -5.59 -6.50 23.28
CA PRO A 236 -4.49 -6.29 24.24
C PRO A 236 -3.99 -7.54 24.95
N ASN A 237 -4.57 -8.71 24.69
CA ASN A 237 -4.12 -9.98 25.26
C ASN A 237 -3.10 -10.69 24.36
N ASP A 238 -3.16 -10.46 23.05
CA ASP A 238 -2.41 -11.24 22.05
C ASP A 238 -1.56 -10.37 21.09
N ALA A 239 -1.62 -9.04 21.23
CA ALA A 239 -0.77 -8.09 20.52
C ALA A 239 -0.66 -6.77 21.29
N ASP A 240 0.53 -6.36 21.71
CA ASP A 240 0.70 -5.17 22.55
C ASP A 240 1.09 -3.92 21.78
N VAL A 241 2.04 -4.08 20.84
CA VAL A 241 2.67 -2.99 20.09
C VAL A 241 2.89 -3.42 18.65
N ALA A 242 2.65 -2.50 17.72
CA ALA A 242 2.97 -2.71 16.31
C ALA A 242 3.63 -1.48 15.68
N THR A 243 4.40 -1.70 14.62
CA THR A 243 4.79 -0.64 13.68
C THR A 243 3.93 -0.70 12.43
N VAL A 244 3.27 0.40 12.11
CA VAL A 244 2.30 0.50 11.02
C VAL A 244 2.43 1.83 10.29
N TYR A 245 1.76 1.99 9.16
CA TYR A 245 1.66 3.29 8.51
C TYR A 245 0.64 4.18 9.22
N GLU A 246 0.95 5.47 9.30
CA GLU A 246 0.07 6.49 9.88
C GLU A 246 -1.30 6.48 9.21
N SER A 247 -1.37 6.29 7.89
CA SER A 247 -2.64 6.38 7.16
C SER A 247 -3.67 5.38 7.63
N ILE A 248 -3.29 4.11 7.68
CA ILE A 248 -4.16 3.04 8.17
C ILE A 248 -4.35 3.12 9.68
N ALA A 249 -3.35 3.58 10.45
CA ALA A 249 -3.49 3.76 11.89
C ALA A 249 -4.53 4.84 12.23
N LEU A 250 -4.58 5.91 11.45
CA LEU A 250 -5.61 6.94 11.54
C LEU A 250 -6.97 6.42 11.08
N TYR A 251 -7.01 5.79 9.90
CA TYR A 251 -8.25 5.32 9.28
C TYR A 251 -8.97 4.25 10.13
N ARG A 252 -8.24 3.28 10.66
CA ARG A 252 -8.80 2.17 11.47
C ARG A 252 -8.92 2.48 12.96
N TRP A 253 -8.63 3.71 13.39
CA TRP A 253 -8.63 4.04 14.82
C TRP A 253 -9.99 3.79 15.48
N GLN A 254 -11.08 4.22 14.84
CA GLN A 254 -12.44 3.99 15.35
C GLN A 254 -12.78 2.49 15.41
N GLN A 255 -12.38 1.70 14.40
CA GLN A 255 -12.56 0.25 14.36
C GLN A 255 -11.90 -0.42 15.59
N SER A 256 -10.71 0.05 15.98
CA SER A 256 -10.01 -0.48 17.17
C SER A 256 -10.78 -0.23 18.47
N GLY A 257 -11.41 0.93 18.61
CA GLY A 257 -12.22 1.27 19.78
C GLY A 257 -13.50 0.43 19.86
N ALA A 258 -14.17 0.23 18.72
CA ALA A 258 -15.36 -0.61 18.64
C ALA A 258 -15.08 -2.09 18.97
N ALA A 259 -13.93 -2.62 18.54
CA ALA A 259 -13.56 -4.01 18.78
C ALA A 259 -13.06 -4.28 20.21
N GLN A 260 -12.30 -3.36 20.80
CA GLN A 260 -11.56 -3.60 22.05
C GLN A 260 -12.01 -2.73 23.23
N ASN A 261 -13.12 -1.99 23.10
CA ASN A 261 -13.66 -1.00 24.06
C ASN A 261 -12.71 0.18 24.39
N LYS A 262 -11.46 0.13 23.95
CA LYS A 262 -10.47 1.21 24.05
C LYS A 262 -9.61 1.18 22.78
N PRO A 263 -9.55 2.27 22.01
CA PRO A 263 -8.71 2.31 20.83
C PRO A 263 -7.23 2.38 21.21
N TYR A 264 -6.35 1.99 20.29
CA TYR A 264 -4.90 2.16 20.46
C TYR A 264 -4.50 3.64 20.43
N GLN A 265 -3.28 3.92 20.89
CA GLN A 265 -2.64 5.23 20.78
C GLN A 265 -1.56 5.20 19.70
N ILE A 266 -1.44 6.29 18.95
CA ILE A 266 -0.40 6.48 17.92
C ILE A 266 0.82 7.16 18.54
N TYR A 267 2.01 6.67 18.20
CA TYR A 267 3.31 7.22 18.60
C TYR A 267 4.17 7.45 17.36
N TYR A 268 4.49 8.70 17.05
CA TYR A 268 5.44 8.98 15.98
C TYR A 268 6.85 8.53 16.38
N LEU A 269 7.51 7.82 15.47
CA LEU A 269 8.92 7.49 15.59
C LEU A 269 9.76 8.74 15.35
N ASN A 270 10.87 8.88 16.07
CA ASN A 270 11.82 9.97 15.84
C ASN A 270 13.28 9.46 15.93
N PRO A 271 14.00 9.36 14.81
CA PRO A 271 13.53 9.68 13.45
C PRO A 271 12.54 8.64 12.90
N THR A 272 11.77 9.03 11.87
CA THR A 272 10.91 8.12 11.06
C THR A 272 11.26 8.21 9.56
N VAL A 273 10.53 7.48 8.73
CA VAL A 273 10.55 7.62 7.25
C VAL A 273 9.19 8.13 6.79
N GLU A 274 9.19 9.20 5.99
CA GLU A 274 8.04 9.55 5.15
C GLU A 274 8.09 8.69 3.89
N THR A 275 7.13 7.79 3.75
CA THR A 275 6.98 7.02 2.51
C THR A 275 6.11 7.78 1.54
N VAL A 276 6.53 7.78 0.27
CA VAL A 276 5.79 8.36 -0.84
C VAL A 276 5.38 7.22 -1.75
N ALA A 277 4.08 6.91 -1.75
CA ALA A 277 3.51 5.96 -2.67
C ALA A 277 3.51 6.57 -4.07
N THR A 278 3.94 5.79 -5.04
CA THR A 278 4.26 6.28 -6.39
C THR A 278 3.69 5.31 -7.40
N ALA A 279 2.95 5.85 -8.38
CA ALA A 279 2.33 5.07 -9.44
C ALA A 279 3.23 5.03 -10.69
N ALA A 280 3.39 3.85 -11.28
CA ALA A 280 4.17 3.64 -12.49
C ALA A 280 3.36 2.88 -13.55
N VAL A 281 3.38 3.37 -14.79
CA VAL A 281 2.80 2.64 -15.94
C VAL A 281 3.88 1.75 -16.54
N VAL A 282 3.68 0.43 -16.49
CA VAL A 282 4.67 -0.57 -16.94
C VAL A 282 4.65 -0.77 -18.45
N ARG A 283 5.78 -1.19 -19.02
CA ARG A 283 5.92 -1.48 -20.46
C ARG A 283 5.61 -2.92 -20.85
N ARG A 284 5.89 -3.88 -19.97
CA ARG A 284 5.72 -5.30 -20.30
C ARG A 284 4.24 -5.60 -20.58
N ASP A 285 3.97 -6.23 -21.72
CA ASP A 285 2.61 -6.67 -22.13
C ASP A 285 1.55 -5.56 -22.18
N VAL A 286 1.97 -4.29 -22.23
CA VAL A 286 1.11 -3.11 -22.29
C VAL A 286 1.37 -2.40 -23.61
N ASN A 287 0.32 -2.15 -24.40
CA ASN A 287 0.44 -1.38 -25.64
C ASN A 287 0.26 0.13 -25.39
N GLY A 288 0.60 0.96 -26.38
CA GLY A 288 0.56 2.42 -26.26
C GLY A 288 -0.82 3.00 -25.93
N GLY A 289 -1.91 2.39 -26.44
CA GLY A 289 -3.28 2.82 -26.13
C GLY A 289 -3.63 2.57 -24.67
N THR A 290 -3.27 1.41 -24.14
CA THR A 290 -3.48 1.01 -22.74
C THR A 290 -2.59 1.85 -21.80
N ALA A 291 -1.35 2.13 -22.20
CA ALA A 291 -0.45 3.00 -21.46
C ALA A 291 -0.98 4.44 -21.36
N ASN A 292 -1.59 4.96 -22.44
CA ASN A 292 -2.22 6.29 -22.42
C ASN A 292 -3.41 6.32 -21.44
N ALA A 293 -4.26 5.29 -21.48
CA ALA A 293 -5.38 5.12 -20.55
C ALA A 293 -4.90 5.09 -19.09
N ALA A 294 -3.85 4.31 -18.82
CA ALA A 294 -3.20 4.22 -17.51
C ALA A 294 -2.61 5.56 -17.06
N GLY A 295 -2.00 6.32 -17.97
CA GLY A 295 -1.54 7.69 -17.69
C GLY A 295 -2.66 8.60 -17.21
N LYS A 296 -3.85 8.54 -17.84
CA LYS A 296 -5.03 9.31 -17.39
C LYS A 296 -5.45 8.96 -15.96
N PHE A 297 -5.40 7.68 -15.60
CA PHE A 297 -5.68 7.24 -14.23
C PHE A 297 -4.64 7.76 -13.24
N VAL A 298 -3.34 7.64 -13.55
CA VAL A 298 -2.26 8.16 -12.72
C VAL A 298 -2.38 9.68 -12.52
N ASP A 299 -2.72 10.41 -13.57
CA ASP A 299 -2.97 11.85 -13.47
C ASP A 299 -4.19 12.18 -12.62
N PHE A 300 -5.26 11.39 -12.74
CA PHE A 300 -6.48 11.54 -11.95
C PHE A 300 -6.22 11.40 -10.45
N LEU A 301 -5.39 10.43 -10.04
CA LEU A 301 -5.03 10.23 -8.61
C LEU A 301 -4.42 11.47 -7.96
N THR A 302 -3.75 12.31 -8.75
CA THR A 302 -3.08 13.53 -8.26
C THR A 302 -3.96 14.78 -8.24
N GLN A 303 -5.18 14.70 -8.76
CA GLN A 303 -6.11 15.83 -8.78
C GLN A 303 -6.58 16.16 -7.35
N PRO A 304 -6.88 17.45 -7.04
CA PRO A 304 -7.22 17.87 -5.68
C PRO A 304 -8.37 17.08 -5.04
N GLU A 305 -9.40 16.72 -5.80
CA GLU A 305 -10.53 15.95 -5.27
C GLU A 305 -10.13 14.53 -4.88
N GLN A 306 -9.29 13.87 -5.67
CA GLN A 306 -8.77 12.53 -5.36
C GLN A 306 -7.78 12.59 -4.18
N GLN A 307 -6.98 13.66 -4.08
CA GLN A 307 -6.13 13.89 -2.93
C GLN A 307 -6.94 14.09 -1.63
N LYS A 308 -8.12 14.74 -1.68
CA LYS A 308 -9.03 14.81 -0.53
C LYS A 308 -9.56 13.43 -0.14
N VAL A 309 -9.86 12.55 -1.10
CA VAL A 309 -10.20 11.14 -0.79
C VAL A 309 -9.05 10.49 -0.04
N PHE A 310 -7.81 10.59 -0.51
CA PHE A 310 -6.65 10.05 0.22
C PHE A 310 -6.55 10.59 1.66
N VAL A 311 -6.81 11.88 1.88
CA VAL A 311 -6.86 12.48 3.23
C VAL A 311 -7.94 11.85 4.12
N GLN A 312 -9.13 11.54 3.58
CA GLN A 312 -10.19 10.84 4.32
C GLN A 312 -9.74 9.44 4.81
N TYR A 313 -8.84 8.80 4.07
CA TYR A 313 -8.23 7.52 4.43
C TYR A 313 -6.89 7.67 5.16
N GLY A 314 -6.61 8.86 5.71
CA GLY A 314 -5.43 9.12 6.56
C GLY A 314 -4.12 9.30 5.81
N PHE A 315 -4.12 9.32 4.48
CA PHE A 315 -2.92 9.65 3.71
C PHE A 315 -2.66 11.15 3.69
N ARG A 316 -1.39 11.53 3.72
CA ARG A 316 -0.96 12.90 3.51
C ARG A 316 -0.89 13.18 1.99
N PRO A 317 -1.35 14.35 1.53
CA PRO A 317 -1.34 14.69 0.11
C PRO A 317 0.10 14.93 -0.38
N THR A 318 0.33 14.74 -1.68
CA THR A 318 1.64 15.01 -2.30
C THR A 318 1.88 16.50 -2.58
N HIS A 319 0.82 17.31 -2.55
CA HIS A 319 0.86 18.75 -2.76
C HIS A 319 0.42 19.49 -1.49
N GLY A 320 1.16 20.55 -1.12
CA GLY A 320 1.02 21.24 0.18
C GLY A 320 -0.15 22.22 0.28
N ASN A 321 -1.05 22.28 -0.70
CA ASN A 321 -2.18 23.23 -0.73
C ASN A 321 -3.49 22.66 -0.16
N ILE A 322 -3.50 21.41 0.32
CA ILE A 322 -4.66 20.79 0.95
C ILE A 322 -4.51 20.89 2.46
N ASP A 323 -5.37 21.67 3.10
CA ASP A 323 -5.46 21.73 4.56
C ASP A 323 -6.16 20.47 5.10
N LEU A 324 -5.40 19.63 5.81
CA LEU A 324 -5.87 18.37 6.38
C LEU A 324 -7.08 18.55 7.30
N LEU A 325 -7.18 19.67 8.03
CA LEU A 325 -8.27 19.89 8.99
C LEU A 325 -9.58 20.26 8.29
N SER A 326 -9.49 20.93 7.13
CA SER A 326 -10.64 21.36 6.33
C SER A 326 -11.34 20.24 5.56
N VAL A 327 -10.66 19.11 5.33
CA VAL A 327 -11.22 17.99 4.58
C VAL A 327 -12.31 17.30 5.41
N THR A 328 -13.51 17.19 4.84
CA THR A 328 -14.64 16.47 5.45
C THR A 328 -14.23 15.04 5.78
N ASN A 329 -14.51 14.58 7.01
CA ASN A 329 -14.15 13.27 7.54
C ASN A 329 -12.64 12.97 7.61
N SER A 330 -11.79 13.99 7.54
CA SER A 330 -10.35 13.85 7.78
C SER A 330 -10.05 13.26 9.17
N PRO A 331 -9.22 12.22 9.31
CA PRO A 331 -8.85 11.70 10.63
C PRO A 331 -8.18 12.73 11.55
N TRP A 332 -7.52 13.74 10.97
CA TRP A 332 -6.86 14.81 11.74
C TRP A 332 -7.83 15.77 12.43
N ASN A 333 -9.12 15.78 12.06
CA ASN A 333 -10.14 16.58 12.74
C ASN A 333 -10.94 15.79 13.81
N GLN A 334 -10.56 14.54 14.09
CA GLN A 334 -11.30 13.62 14.97
C GLN A 334 -10.68 13.47 16.37
N ASN A 335 -9.71 14.32 16.75
CA ASN A 335 -9.02 14.28 18.05
C ASN A 335 -8.40 12.91 18.40
N ILE A 336 -7.89 12.19 17.40
CA ILE A 336 -7.24 10.89 17.60
C ILE A 336 -5.98 11.04 18.48
N PRO A 337 -5.88 10.34 19.63
CA PRO A 337 -4.73 10.44 20.53
C PRO A 337 -3.39 10.15 19.83
N GLY A 338 -2.49 11.13 19.91
CA GLY A 338 -1.16 11.05 19.34
C GLY A 338 -1.05 11.51 17.88
N ALA A 339 -2.16 11.60 17.13
CA ALA A 339 -2.17 12.11 15.76
C ALA A 339 -1.76 13.58 15.70
N GLN A 340 -0.91 13.95 14.73
CA GLN A 340 -0.37 15.30 14.59
C GLN A 340 -0.45 15.76 13.14
N VAL A 341 -0.98 16.96 12.90
CA VAL A 341 -0.96 17.58 11.57
C VAL A 341 0.48 17.87 11.14
N ASN A 342 1.27 18.46 12.04
CA ASN A 342 2.67 18.82 11.81
C ASN A 342 3.58 18.22 12.91
N PRO A 343 3.91 16.91 12.82
CA PRO A 343 4.69 16.26 13.85
C PRO A 343 6.09 16.83 13.96
N GLN A 344 6.53 17.13 15.18
CA GLN A 344 7.89 17.64 15.46
C GLN A 344 8.90 16.49 15.50
N ILE A 345 9.16 15.88 14.34
CA ILE A 345 10.00 14.70 14.15
C ILE A 345 11.00 14.92 13.02
N THR A 346 12.10 14.17 13.06
CA THR A 346 13.06 14.10 11.95
C THR A 346 12.68 12.96 11.01
N THR A 347 12.74 13.23 9.71
CA THR A 347 12.55 12.22 8.65
C THR A 347 13.88 11.80 8.06
N LEU A 348 14.08 10.49 7.90
CA LEU A 348 15.15 9.92 7.09
C LEU A 348 14.62 9.62 5.69
N PRO A 349 15.50 9.64 4.66
CA PRO A 349 15.12 9.17 3.34
C PRO A 349 14.73 7.69 3.39
N ALA A 350 13.87 7.28 2.46
CA ALA A 350 13.58 5.87 2.23
C ALA A 350 14.89 5.08 2.01
N PRO A 351 14.98 3.82 2.53
CA PRO A 351 16.15 3.00 2.30
C PRO A 351 16.34 2.77 0.80
N GLN A 352 17.60 2.85 0.34
CA GLN A 352 17.94 2.59 -1.05
C GLN A 352 17.72 1.11 -1.41
N PRO A 353 17.52 0.76 -2.69
CA PRO A 353 17.30 -0.63 -3.13
C PRO A 353 18.33 -1.64 -2.59
N SER A 354 19.60 -1.26 -2.52
CA SER A 354 20.66 -2.11 -1.95
C SER A 354 20.45 -2.42 -0.47
N VAL A 355 19.99 -1.45 0.32
CA VAL A 355 19.66 -1.63 1.73
C VAL A 355 18.43 -2.50 1.88
N LEU A 356 17.40 -2.30 1.05
CA LEU A 356 16.19 -3.14 1.06
C LEU A 356 16.53 -4.61 0.76
N GLY A 357 17.35 -4.87 -0.26
CA GLY A 357 17.80 -6.22 -0.58
C GLY A 357 18.60 -6.87 0.56
N GLU A 358 19.41 -6.10 1.28
CA GLU A 358 20.19 -6.62 2.40
C GLU A 358 19.33 -6.93 3.63
N ILE A 359 18.31 -6.13 3.90
CA ILE A 359 17.30 -6.42 4.95
C ILE A 359 16.62 -7.76 4.66
N GLN A 360 16.20 -7.99 3.42
CA GLN A 360 15.52 -9.24 3.02
C GLN A 360 16.44 -10.46 3.22
N LYS A 361 17.69 -10.38 2.74
CA LYS A 361 18.67 -11.46 2.91
C LYS A 361 18.98 -11.73 4.37
N LEU A 362 19.18 -10.68 5.16
CA LEU A 362 19.48 -10.82 6.57
C LEU A 362 18.31 -11.48 7.32
N TRP A 363 17.07 -11.03 7.07
CA TRP A 363 15.87 -11.63 7.65
C TRP A 363 15.74 -13.13 7.33
N GLN A 364 16.05 -13.53 6.09
CA GLN A 364 16.04 -14.95 5.70
C GLN A 364 17.12 -15.77 6.40
N ARG A 365 18.32 -15.21 6.59
CA ARG A 365 19.49 -15.90 7.17
C ARG A 365 19.39 -16.11 8.68
N VAL A 366 18.91 -15.11 9.42
CA VAL A 366 18.86 -15.18 10.90
C VAL A 366 17.84 -16.22 11.41
N GLN A 367 18.04 -16.70 12.63
CA GLN A 367 17.18 -17.71 13.29
C GLN A 367 16.37 -17.11 14.44
#